data_AF-X1QKQ7-F1
#
_entry.id   AF-X1QKQ7-F1
#
_cell.length_a   1.000
_cell.length_b   1.000
_cell.length_c   1.000
_cell.angle_alpha   90.00
_cell.angle_beta   90.00
_cell.angle_gamma   90.00
#
_symmetry.space_group_name_H-M   'P 1'
#
loop_
_entity.id
_entity.type
_entity.pdbx_description
1 polymer ?
#
loop_
_entity_poly.entity_id
_entity_poly.type
_entity_poly.pdbx_seq_one_letter_code
_entity_poly.pdbx_strand_id
1 'polypeptide(L)'
;MSKLKNLELSRIFEQIARILKIKGENLFKIRAYEKIALVLENLPIDIETIYRQGGLNNIPGVGEGIAKKIEEFLITGKLEYYEKLKETIPSGVIELLDISEVGPKTAKLLYEELGVDNIEKLEKAVKGHQIKDLPGMGDNTYKSVLHSFNNSLRNNFTLLFKTRMNSSYY
;
A
#
# COMPACT_ATOMS: atom_id res chain seq x y z
N MET A 1 15.22 -21.49 6.09
CA MET A 1 14.04 -20.85 6.72
C MET A 1 13.54 -19.76 5.79
N SER A 2 12.22 -19.60 5.70
CA SER A 2 11.56 -18.84 4.63
C SER A 2 11.35 -17.37 5.04
N LYS A 3 11.87 -16.42 4.27
CA LYS A 3 11.70 -14.97 4.53
C LYS A 3 10.33 -14.42 4.09
N LEU A 4 9.38 -15.28 3.74
CA LEU A 4 8.07 -14.87 3.25
C LEU A 4 7.34 -13.98 4.26
N LYS A 5 7.40 -14.31 5.55
CA LYS A 5 6.75 -13.54 6.61
C LYS A 5 7.35 -12.16 6.84
N ASN A 6 8.67 -12.01 6.67
CA ASN A 6 9.34 -10.71 6.72
C ASN A 6 8.79 -9.78 5.63
N LEU A 7 8.67 -10.30 4.40
CA LEU A 7 8.16 -9.54 3.25
C LEU A 7 6.66 -9.25 3.38
N GLU A 8 5.86 -10.20 3.86
CA GLU A 8 4.43 -9.99 4.13
C GLU A 8 4.22 -8.88 5.17
N LEU A 9 4.92 -8.94 6.31
CA LEU A 9 4.85 -7.91 7.33
C LEU A 9 5.36 -6.56 6.82
N SER A 10 6.47 -6.53 6.08
CA SER A 10 6.96 -5.29 5.47
C SER A 10 5.88 -4.62 4.61
N ARG A 11 5.24 -5.37 3.72
CA ARG A 11 4.14 -4.87 2.88
C ARG A 11 2.97 -4.34 3.70
N ILE A 12 2.57 -5.06 4.75
CA ILE A 12 1.47 -4.61 5.64
C ILE A 12 1.83 -3.27 6.29
N PHE A 13 3.04 -3.14 6.84
CA PHE A 13 3.50 -1.91 7.49
C PHE A 13 3.66 -0.75 6.49
N GLU A 14 4.08 -1.04 5.27
CA GLU A 14 4.11 -0.07 4.18
C GLU A 14 2.69 0.43 3.84
N GLN A 15 1.74 -0.48 3.66
CA GLN A 15 0.35 -0.12 3.37
C GLN A 15 -0.26 0.71 4.50
N ILE A 16 0.01 0.37 5.77
CA ILE A 16 -0.39 1.21 6.92
C ILE A 16 0.14 2.64 6.74
N ALA A 17 1.43 2.81 6.44
CA ALA A 17 2.02 4.13 6.28
C ALA A 17 1.36 4.93 5.13
N ARG A 18 1.04 4.26 4.02
CA ARG A 18 0.35 4.88 2.89
C ARG A 18 -1.06 5.33 3.24
N ILE A 19 -1.84 4.51 3.96
CA ILE A 19 -3.18 4.87 4.45
C ILE A 19 -3.09 6.08 5.40
N LEU A 20 -2.15 6.06 6.34
CA LEU A 20 -1.94 7.18 7.27
C LEU A 20 -1.59 8.49 6.53
N LYS A 21 -0.79 8.43 5.45
CA LYS A 21 -0.52 9.61 4.61
C LYS A 21 -1.77 10.17 3.97
N ILE A 22 -2.62 9.32 3.41
CA ILE A 22 -3.91 9.74 2.81
C ILE A 22 -4.77 10.44 3.87
N LYS A 23 -4.88 9.84 5.05
CA LYS A 23 -5.64 10.41 6.17
C LYS A 23 -5.06 11.71 6.73
N GLY A 24 -3.86 12.12 6.29
CA GLY A 24 -3.20 13.31 6.83
C GLY A 24 -2.75 13.15 8.29
N GLU A 25 -2.46 11.91 8.70
CA GLU A 25 -2.04 11.60 10.07
C GLU A 25 -0.65 12.16 10.38
N ASN A 26 -0.27 12.07 11.66
CA ASN A 26 0.99 12.61 12.16
C ASN A 26 2.23 12.06 11.41
N LEU A 27 3.12 12.96 10.97
CA LEU A 27 4.33 12.62 10.21
C LEU A 27 5.29 11.68 10.95
N PHE A 28 5.41 11.80 12.28
CA PHE A 28 6.25 10.89 13.07
C PHE A 28 5.68 9.48 13.05
N LYS A 29 4.35 9.34 13.16
CA LYS A 29 3.67 8.05 13.09
C LYS A 29 3.84 7.40 11.72
N ILE A 30 3.64 8.17 10.64
CA ILE A 30 3.87 7.71 9.26
C ILE A 30 5.31 7.19 9.10
N ARG A 31 6.30 8.01 9.45
CA ARG A 31 7.73 7.66 9.32
C ARG A 31 8.12 6.45 10.16
N ALA A 32 7.49 6.25 11.33
CA ALA A 32 7.71 5.07 12.14
C ALA A 32 7.29 3.79 11.37
N TYR A 33 6.10 3.76 10.77
CA TYR A 33 5.65 2.61 9.99
C TYR A 33 6.52 2.36 8.73
N GLU A 34 6.91 3.42 8.01
CA GLU A 34 7.84 3.30 6.86
C GLU A 34 9.18 2.71 7.26
N LYS A 35 9.74 3.17 8.39
CA LYS A 35 11.01 2.66 8.91
C LYS A 35 10.90 1.19 9.26
N ILE A 36 9.81 0.78 9.92
CA ILE A 36 9.60 -0.61 10.29
C ILE A 36 9.43 -1.50 9.06
N ALA A 37 8.69 -1.05 8.04
CA ALA A 37 8.57 -1.79 6.78
C ALA A 37 9.94 -2.08 6.15
N LEU A 38 10.80 -1.06 6.05
CA LEU A 38 12.16 -1.20 5.52
C LEU A 38 13.04 -2.13 6.37
N VAL A 39 12.93 -2.03 7.69
CA VAL A 39 13.68 -2.90 8.63
C VAL A 39 13.26 -4.36 8.45
N LEU A 40 11.96 -4.64 8.33
CA LEU A 40 11.43 -5.99 8.13
C LEU A 40 11.83 -6.56 6.77
N GLU A 41 11.77 -5.75 5.71
CA GLU A 41 12.18 -6.15 4.35
C GLU A 41 13.65 -6.61 4.32
N ASN A 42 14.53 -5.83 4.94
CA ASN A 42 15.97 -6.07 4.95
C ASN A 42 16.43 -6.99 6.09
N LEU A 43 15.50 -7.54 6.86
CA LEU A 43 15.84 -8.34 8.03
C LEU A 43 16.58 -9.63 7.59
N PRO A 44 17.80 -9.87 8.09
CA PRO A 44 18.61 -11.01 7.64
C PRO A 44 18.04 -12.33 8.14
N ILE A 45 17.45 -12.32 9.34
CA ILE A 45 16.88 -13.47 10.04
C ILE A 45 15.36 -13.48 9.83
N ASP A 46 14.78 -14.68 9.73
CA ASP A 46 13.34 -14.88 9.69
C ASP A 46 12.68 -14.36 10.97
N ILE A 47 11.66 -13.52 10.82
CA ILE A 47 10.93 -12.87 11.91
C ILE A 47 10.28 -13.89 12.85
N GLU A 48 9.86 -15.05 12.35
CA GLU A 48 9.33 -16.14 13.19
C GLU A 48 10.40 -16.70 14.12
N THR A 49 11.65 -16.76 13.66
CA THR A 49 12.79 -17.23 14.48
C THR A 49 13.05 -16.25 15.61
N ILE A 50 13.09 -14.95 15.30
CA ILE A 50 13.29 -13.89 16.29
C ILE A 50 12.15 -13.89 17.31
N TYR A 51 10.91 -14.07 16.86
CA TYR A 51 9.74 -14.15 17.71
C TYR A 51 9.83 -15.32 18.70
N ARG A 52 10.15 -16.53 18.23
CA ARG A 52 10.30 -17.73 19.10
C ARG A 52 11.39 -17.57 20.15
N GLN A 53 12.38 -16.72 19.91
CA GLN A 53 13.47 -16.40 20.84
C GLN A 53 13.13 -15.23 21.78
N GLY A 54 11.92 -14.64 21.68
CA GLY A 54 11.54 -13.46 22.46
C GLY A 54 12.27 -12.18 22.04
N GLY A 55 12.89 -12.17 20.86
CA GLY A 55 13.83 -11.12 20.42
C GLY A 55 13.22 -9.97 19.64
N LEU A 56 11.90 -9.86 19.52
CA LEU A 56 11.27 -8.83 18.66
C LEU A 56 11.68 -7.40 19.04
N ASN A 57 11.80 -7.11 20.34
CA ASN A 57 12.21 -5.79 20.84
C ASN A 57 13.70 -5.46 20.57
N ASN A 58 14.49 -6.44 20.13
CA ASN A 58 15.89 -6.22 19.76
C ASN A 58 16.03 -5.73 18.31
N ILE A 59 14.94 -5.78 17.53
CA ILE A 59 14.94 -5.29 16.15
C ILE A 59 14.96 -3.75 16.19
N PRO A 60 15.91 -3.08 15.51
CA PRO A 60 16.03 -1.62 15.55
C PRO A 60 14.73 -0.89 15.19
N GLY A 61 14.24 -0.06 16.12
CA GLY A 61 13.01 0.71 15.96
C GLY A 61 11.72 -0.03 16.36
N VAL A 62 11.79 -1.35 16.60
CA VAL A 62 10.65 -2.13 17.12
C VAL A 62 10.55 -1.93 18.62
N GLY A 63 9.63 -1.06 19.04
CA GLY A 63 9.18 -0.96 20.42
C GLY A 63 7.99 -1.88 20.72
N GLU A 64 7.53 -1.90 21.97
CA GLU A 64 6.47 -2.79 22.46
C GLU A 64 5.20 -2.78 21.58
N GLY A 65 4.74 -1.59 21.16
CA GLY A 65 3.53 -1.47 20.34
C GLY A 65 3.68 -1.99 18.91
N ILE A 66 4.90 -2.10 18.39
CA ILE A 66 5.20 -2.70 17.08
C ILE A 66 5.40 -4.21 17.26
N ALA A 67 6.11 -4.62 18.30
CA ALA A 67 6.31 -6.03 18.65
C ALA A 67 4.97 -6.77 18.81
N LYS A 68 4.00 -6.17 19.52
CA LYS A 68 2.65 -6.74 19.67
C LYS A 68 1.92 -6.92 18.34
N LYS A 69 2.08 -6.00 17.38
CA LYS A 69 1.47 -6.10 16.04
C LYS A 69 2.11 -7.20 15.20
N ILE A 70 3.43 -7.33 15.29
CA ILE A 70 4.16 -8.42 14.63
C ILE A 70 3.72 -9.75 15.21
N GLU A 71 3.67 -9.87 16.53
CA GLU A 71 3.20 -11.07 17.23
C GLU A 71 1.76 -11.44 16.85
N GLU A 72 0.84 -10.49 16.87
CA GLU A 72 -0.55 -10.69 16.45
C GLU A 72 -0.63 -11.30 15.04
N PHE A 73 0.13 -10.75 14.09
CA PHE A 73 0.18 -11.26 12.73
C PHE A 73 0.78 -12.67 12.64
N LEU A 74 1.84 -12.96 13.41
CA LEU A 74 2.46 -14.28 13.40
C LEU A 74 1.54 -15.36 14.01
N ILE A 75 0.71 -14.99 14.99
CA ILE A 75 -0.24 -15.91 15.63
C ILE A 75 -1.49 -16.10 14.79
N THR A 76 -2.06 -15.01 14.27
CA THR A 76 -3.42 -15.02 13.68
C THR A 76 -3.42 -14.99 12.15
N GLY A 77 -2.29 -14.65 11.53
CA GLY A 77 -2.18 -14.36 10.11
C GLY A 77 -2.80 -13.02 9.69
N LYS A 78 -3.30 -12.21 10.63
CA LYS A 78 -3.94 -10.92 10.38
C LYS A 78 -3.44 -9.85 11.33
N LEU A 79 -3.60 -8.60 10.94
CA LEU A 79 -3.29 -7.45 11.79
C LEU A 79 -4.54 -6.58 11.88
N GLU A 80 -5.25 -6.63 13.00
CA GLU A 80 -6.52 -5.95 13.21
C GLU A 80 -6.41 -4.44 12.98
N TYR A 81 -5.28 -3.85 13.38
CA TYR A 81 -5.00 -2.43 13.12
C TYR A 81 -4.99 -2.09 11.62
N TYR A 82 -4.42 -2.98 10.79
CA TYR A 82 -4.41 -2.80 9.34
C TYR A 82 -5.81 -3.00 8.75
N GLU A 83 -6.53 -4.03 9.19
CA GLU A 83 -7.90 -4.29 8.73
C GLU A 83 -8.83 -3.10 9.01
N LYS A 84 -8.81 -2.57 10.24
CA LYS A 84 -9.59 -1.38 10.61
C LYS A 84 -9.19 -0.15 9.81
N LEU A 85 -7.90 0.04 9.52
CA LEU A 85 -7.46 1.18 8.71
C LEU A 85 -8.00 1.13 7.28
N LYS A 86 -8.04 -0.06 6.67
CA LYS A 86 -8.59 -0.25 5.32
C LYS A 86 -10.06 0.16 5.25
N GLU A 87 -10.85 -0.10 6.29
CA GLU A 87 -12.26 0.30 6.34
C GLU A 87 -12.46 1.82 6.39
N THR A 88 -11.43 2.59 6.75
CA THR A 88 -11.55 4.05 6.87
C THR A 88 -11.32 4.83 5.57
N ILE A 89 -10.99 4.15 4.48
CA ILE A 89 -10.82 4.74 3.15
C ILE A 89 -11.55 3.89 2.11
N PRO A 90 -12.10 4.48 1.03
CA PRO A 90 -12.76 3.69 -0.02
C PRO A 90 -11.80 2.69 -0.65
N SER A 91 -12.28 1.48 -0.94
CA SER A 91 -11.45 0.38 -1.47
C SER A 91 -10.72 0.77 -2.75
N GLY A 92 -11.37 1.50 -3.67
CA GLY A 92 -10.69 1.89 -4.88
C GLY A 92 -9.63 2.98 -4.66
N VAL A 93 -9.62 3.72 -3.55
CA VAL A 93 -8.47 4.57 -3.17
C VAL A 93 -7.28 3.70 -2.74
N ILE A 94 -7.52 2.54 -2.13
CA ILE A 94 -6.46 1.55 -1.83
C ILE A 94 -5.91 0.99 -3.15
N GLU A 95 -6.78 0.64 -4.10
CA GLU A 95 -6.37 0.12 -5.41
C GLU A 95 -5.53 1.16 -6.18
N LEU A 96 -5.81 2.45 -6.03
CA LEU A 96 -4.98 3.52 -6.61
C LEU A 96 -3.56 3.54 -6.03
N LEU A 97 -3.36 3.16 -4.76
CA LEU A 97 -2.02 3.07 -4.15
C LEU A 97 -1.18 1.92 -4.72
N ASP A 98 -1.82 0.90 -5.28
CA ASP A 98 -1.13 -0.23 -5.91
C ASP A 98 -0.65 0.11 -7.33
N ILE A 99 -1.11 1.24 -7.90
CA ILE A 99 -0.63 1.78 -9.17
C ILE A 99 0.74 2.44 -8.93
N SER A 100 1.80 1.82 -9.45
CA SER A 100 3.20 2.05 -9.03
C SER A 100 3.74 3.48 -9.07
N GLU A 101 3.13 4.42 -9.80
CA GLU A 101 3.57 5.83 -9.80
C GLU A 101 2.51 6.80 -9.25
N VAL A 102 1.37 6.31 -8.76
CA VAL A 102 0.42 7.09 -7.96
C VAL A 102 0.79 6.95 -6.48
N GLY A 103 1.75 7.78 -6.04
CA GLY A 103 2.15 7.81 -4.63
C GLY A 103 1.01 8.31 -3.71
N PRO A 104 1.10 8.07 -2.38
CA PRO A 104 0.02 8.43 -1.44
C PRO A 104 -0.40 9.89 -1.45
N LYS A 105 0.51 10.82 -1.76
CA LYS A 105 0.19 12.24 -1.91
C LYS A 105 -0.72 12.49 -3.12
N THR A 106 -0.40 11.86 -4.25
CA THR A 106 -1.19 11.97 -5.48
C THR A 106 -2.53 11.27 -5.32
N ALA A 107 -2.56 10.07 -4.72
CA ALA A 107 -3.82 9.36 -4.41
C ALA A 107 -4.75 10.21 -3.53
N LYS A 108 -4.20 10.83 -2.48
CA LYS A 108 -4.94 11.76 -1.63
C LYS A 108 -5.52 12.93 -2.42
N LEU A 109 -4.70 13.59 -3.23
CA LEU A 109 -5.11 14.77 -4.00
C LEU A 109 -6.20 14.42 -5.04
N LEU A 110 -6.05 13.30 -5.74
CA LEU A 110 -7.05 12.79 -6.68
C LEU A 110 -8.38 12.47 -5.98
N TYR A 111 -8.32 11.92 -4.77
CA TYR A 111 -9.51 11.63 -3.99
C TYR A 111 -10.19 12.90 -3.47
N GLU A 112 -9.45 13.82 -2.85
CA GLU A 112 -10.00 15.03 -2.22
C GLU A 112 -10.50 16.06 -3.24
N GLU A 113 -9.77 16.28 -4.34
CA GLU A 113 -10.09 17.34 -5.31
C GLU A 113 -10.98 16.85 -6.46
N LEU A 114 -10.80 15.60 -6.90
CA LEU A 114 -11.52 15.05 -8.07
C LEU A 114 -12.49 13.92 -7.72
N GLY A 115 -12.58 13.51 -6.45
CA GLY A 115 -13.46 12.42 -6.03
C GLY A 115 -13.12 11.07 -6.66
N VAL A 116 -11.86 10.89 -7.07
CA VAL A 116 -11.37 9.67 -7.72
C VAL A 116 -11.18 8.58 -6.67
N ASP A 117 -12.08 7.59 -6.70
CA ASP A 117 -12.12 6.49 -5.75
C ASP A 117 -12.18 5.12 -6.45
N ASN A 118 -11.94 5.07 -7.77
CA ASN A 118 -11.85 3.85 -8.59
C ASN A 118 -11.13 4.13 -9.93
N ILE A 119 -10.84 3.06 -10.67
CA ILE A 119 -10.12 3.12 -11.96
C ILE A 119 -10.91 3.88 -13.03
N GLU A 120 -12.25 3.78 -13.05
CA GLU A 120 -13.10 4.43 -14.05
C GLU A 120 -13.12 5.95 -13.87
N LYS A 121 -13.17 6.43 -12.62
CA LYS A 121 -13.06 7.85 -12.30
C LYS A 121 -11.66 8.37 -12.57
N LEU A 122 -10.63 7.57 -12.31
CA LEU A 122 -9.25 7.92 -12.70
C LEU A 122 -9.13 8.09 -14.21
N GLU A 123 -9.70 7.17 -14.99
CA GLU A 123 -9.72 7.24 -16.45
C GLU A 123 -10.40 8.52 -16.94
N LYS A 124 -11.55 8.88 -16.36
CA LYS A 124 -12.26 10.13 -16.67
C LYS A 124 -11.41 11.36 -16.36
N ALA A 125 -10.79 11.40 -15.18
CA ALA A 125 -9.93 12.50 -14.77
C ALA A 125 -8.71 12.66 -15.70
N VAL A 126 -8.10 11.53 -16.10
CA VAL A 126 -7.00 11.47 -17.07
C VAL A 126 -7.44 12.03 -18.43
N LYS A 127 -8.53 11.50 -19.01
CA LYS A 127 -9.03 11.90 -20.34
C LYS A 127 -9.52 13.34 -20.37
N GLY A 128 -10.13 13.80 -19.28
CA GLY A 128 -10.59 15.17 -19.10
C GLY A 128 -9.48 16.18 -18.83
N HIS A 129 -8.21 15.76 -18.75
CA HIS A 129 -7.05 16.60 -18.40
C HIS A 129 -7.14 17.30 -17.02
N GLN A 130 -8.15 16.97 -16.21
CA GLN A 130 -8.43 17.57 -14.90
C GLN A 130 -7.28 17.41 -13.91
N ILE A 131 -6.47 16.37 -14.10
CA ILE A 131 -5.30 16.07 -13.26
C ILE A 131 -4.23 17.17 -13.40
N LYS A 132 -4.06 17.80 -14.57
CA LYS A 132 -3.05 18.84 -14.80
C LYS A 132 -3.30 20.11 -13.97
N ASP A 133 -4.55 20.37 -13.64
CA ASP A 133 -4.96 21.58 -12.93
C ASP A 133 -4.79 21.45 -11.41
N LEU A 134 -4.40 20.26 -10.92
CA LEU A 134 -4.24 20.00 -9.50
C LEU A 134 -2.95 20.61 -8.92
N PRO A 135 -3.01 21.16 -7.69
CA PRO A 135 -1.85 21.78 -7.07
C PRO A 135 -0.72 20.76 -6.85
N GLY A 136 0.49 21.10 -7.32
CA GLY A 136 1.65 20.20 -7.25
C GLY A 136 1.71 19.14 -8.36
N MET A 137 0.77 19.14 -9.31
CA MET A 137 0.80 18.28 -10.48
C MET A 137 1.56 18.94 -11.65
N GLY A 138 2.88 18.99 -11.55
CA GLY A 138 3.72 19.40 -12.68
C GLY A 138 3.74 18.38 -13.82
N ASP A 139 4.25 18.78 -14.99
CA ASP A 139 4.29 17.94 -16.20
C ASP A 139 4.87 16.54 -15.99
N ASN A 140 5.90 16.41 -15.13
CA ASN A 140 6.51 15.13 -14.83
C ASN A 140 5.59 14.23 -14.00
N THR A 141 4.95 14.77 -12.96
CA THR A 141 3.99 14.03 -12.14
C THR A 141 2.77 13.60 -12.98
N TYR A 142 2.28 14.50 -13.85
CA TYR A 142 1.20 14.18 -14.77
C TYR A 142 1.58 13.04 -15.74
N LYS A 143 2.78 13.08 -16.33
CA LYS A 143 3.29 12.01 -17.20
C LYS A 143 3.41 10.68 -16.45
N SER A 144 3.87 10.69 -15.21
CA SER A 144 3.90 9.49 -14.36
C SER A 144 2.49 8.97 -14.10
N VAL A 145 1.54 9.81 -13.72
CA VAL A 145 0.14 9.37 -13.51
C VAL A 145 -0.44 8.75 -14.79
N LEU A 146 -0.20 9.35 -15.96
CA LEU A 146 -0.61 8.78 -17.25
C LEU A 146 0.07 7.45 -17.57
N HIS A 147 1.39 7.34 -17.37
CA HIS A 147 2.15 6.12 -17.62
C HIS A 147 1.62 4.98 -16.75
N SER A 148 1.45 5.26 -15.47
CA SER A 148 0.83 4.38 -14.48
C SER A 148 -0.58 3.93 -14.81
N PHE A 149 -1.44 4.86 -15.23
CA PHE A 149 -2.79 4.53 -15.68
C PHE A 149 -2.76 3.55 -16.86
N ASN A 150 -1.93 3.82 -17.87
CA ASN A 150 -1.78 2.96 -19.04
C ASN A 150 -1.22 1.56 -18.69
N ASN A 151 -0.28 1.49 -17.75
CA ASN A 151 0.26 0.21 -17.27
C ASN A 151 -0.77 -0.58 -16.44
N SER A 152 -1.55 0.10 -15.59
CA SER A 152 -2.62 -0.51 -14.81
C SER A 152 -3.70 -1.10 -15.71
N LEU A 153 -4.12 -0.38 -16.76
CA LEU A 153 -5.02 -0.94 -17.78
C LEU A 153 -4.42 -2.18 -18.46
N ARG A 154 -3.14 -2.16 -18.84
CA ARG A 154 -2.49 -3.31 -19.48
C ARG A 154 -2.44 -4.54 -18.56
N ASN A 155 -2.19 -4.34 -17.27
CA ASN A 155 -2.17 -5.41 -16.26
C ASN A 155 -3.57 -5.94 -15.94
N ASN A 156 -4.57 -5.06 -15.81
CA ASN A 156 -5.98 -5.44 -15.61
C ASN A 156 -6.56 -6.14 -16.84
N PHE A 157 -6.21 -5.74 -18.06
CA PHE A 157 -6.55 -6.51 -19.27
C PHE A 157 -5.95 -7.92 -19.21
N THR A 158 -4.68 -8.05 -18.81
CA THR A 158 -4.02 -9.36 -18.69
C THR A 158 -4.70 -10.25 -17.65
N LEU A 159 -5.13 -9.69 -16.51
CA LEU A 159 -5.89 -10.40 -15.47
C LEU A 159 -7.30 -10.77 -15.93
N LEU A 160 -8.03 -9.87 -16.59
CA LEU A 160 -9.38 -10.14 -17.12
C LEU A 160 -9.36 -11.22 -18.22
N PHE A 161 -8.33 -11.25 -19.07
CA PHE A 161 -8.12 -12.33 -20.04
C PHE A 161 -7.77 -13.66 -19.35
N LYS A 162 -6.93 -13.65 -18.31
CA LYS A 162 -6.54 -14.86 -17.56
C LYS A 162 -7.73 -15.44 -16.77
N THR A 163 -8.54 -14.59 -16.16
CA THR A 163 -9.76 -14.99 -15.43
C THR A 163 -10.84 -15.53 -16.38
N ARG A 164 -11.03 -14.91 -17.55
CA ARG A 164 -11.97 -15.44 -18.57
C ARG A 164 -11.50 -16.77 -19.19
N MET A 165 -10.20 -17.00 -19.34
CA MET A 165 -9.69 -18.29 -19.84
C MET A 165 -9.73 -19.41 -18.78
N ASN A 166 -9.63 -19.11 -17.50
CA ASN A 166 -9.76 -20.10 -16.42
C ASN A 166 -11.22 -20.47 -16.08
N SER A 167 -12.20 -19.68 -16.53
CA SER A 167 -13.63 -19.97 -16.31
C SER A 167 -14.27 -20.77 -17.46
N SER A 168 -13.50 -21.20 -18.46
CA SER A 168 -13.99 -22.03 -19.59
C SER A 168 -13.59 -23.51 -19.47
N TYR A 169 -13.10 -23.94 -18.30
CA TYR A 169 -12.70 -25.32 -18.00
C TYR A 169 -13.34 -25.87 -16.71
N TYR A 170 -14.59 -25.49 -16.43
CA TYR A 170 -15.47 -26.22 -15.51
C TYR A 170 -16.90 -26.21 -16.05
#